data_AF-A0A7E4VZC4-F1
#
_entry.id   AF-A0A7E4VZC4-F1
#
_cell.length_a   1.000
_cell.length_b   1.000
_cell.length_c   1.000
_cell.angle_alpha   90.00
_cell.angle_beta   90.00
_cell.angle_gamma   90.00
#
_symmetry.space_group_name_H-M   'P 1'
#
loop_
_entity.id
_entity.type
_entity.pdbx_description
1 polymer ?
#
loop_
_entity_poly.entity_id
_entity_poly.type
_entity_poly.pdbx_seq_one_letter_code
_entity_poly.pdbx_strand_id
1 'polypeptide(L)' 'MGAKSKYIIVQLASVISGSTRVWVRERAAEKAAAILFDPAVGREVLFEESSRVKGKSTLTKTVKRKFNIAD' A
#
# COMPACT_ATOMS: atom_id res chain seq x y z
N MET A 1 0.14 14.21 -22.10
CA MET A 1 0.56 13.38 -20.95
C MET A 1 -0.65 13.14 -20.07
N GLY A 2 -1.11 11.89 -19.91
CA GLY A 2 -2.32 11.58 -19.14
C GLY A 2 -2.18 11.90 -17.65
N ALA A 3 -3.29 12.29 -17.02
CA ALA A 3 -3.32 12.63 -15.60
C ALA A 3 -2.86 11.46 -14.72
N LYS A 4 -1.93 11.73 -13.79
CA LYS A 4 -1.45 10.72 -12.82
C LYS A 4 -2.59 10.38 -11.85
N SER A 5 -2.72 9.10 -11.47
CA SER A 5 -3.74 8.66 -10.50
C SER A 5 -3.62 9.39 -9.15
N LYS A 6 -4.76 9.76 -8.56
CA LYS A 6 -4.83 10.34 -7.20
C LYS A 6 -4.30 9.37 -6.14
N TYR A 7 -4.57 8.07 -6.30
CA TYR A 7 -4.14 7.03 -5.38
C TYR A 7 -2.99 6.20 -5.95
N ILE A 8 -2.14 5.68 -5.07
CA ILE A 8 -1.06 4.74 -5.38
C ILE A 8 -1.11 3.54 -4.43
N ILE A 9 -0.60 2.41 -4.90
CA ILE A 9 -0.41 1.21 -4.07
C ILE A 9 1.04 1.13 -3.62
N VAL A 10 1.19 0.95 -2.32
CA VAL A 10 2.48 0.87 -1.62
C VAL A 10 2.52 -0.41 -0.78
N GLN A 11 3.72 -0.81 -0.41
CA GLN A 11 3.99 -1.92 0.48
C GLN A 11 4.35 -1.32 1.83
N LEU A 12 3.64 -1.75 2.87
CA LEU A 12 4.08 -1.56 4.24
C LEU A 12 4.89 -2.78 4.67
N ALA A 13 5.94 -2.57 5.44
CA ALA A 13 6.72 -3.61 6.08
C ALA A 13 6.70 -3.42 7.59
N SER A 14 6.53 -4.52 8.33
CA SER A 14 6.71 -4.55 9.78
C SER A 14 8.12 -4.10 10.13
N VAL A 15 8.25 -3.16 11.05
CA VAL A 15 9.56 -2.69 11.54
C VAL A 15 10.31 -3.77 12.33
N ILE A 16 9.62 -4.83 12.73
CA ILE A 16 10.19 -5.92 13.54
C ILE A 16 10.53 -7.14 12.67
N SER A 17 9.55 -7.74 12.01
CA SER A 17 9.75 -9.01 11.29
C SER A 17 10.04 -8.85 9.80
N GLY A 18 9.82 -7.66 9.24
CA GLY A 18 9.85 -7.45 7.79
C GLY A 18 8.64 -8.02 7.04
N SER A 19 7.66 -8.63 7.73
CA SER A 19 6.40 -9.07 7.11
C SER A 19 5.73 -7.92 6.37
N THR A 20 5.17 -8.20 5.19
CA THR A 20 4.72 -7.14 4.28
C THR A 20 3.22 -7.15 4.07
N ARG A 21 2.64 -5.97 3.82
CA ARG A 21 1.23 -5.78 3.50
C ARG A 21 1.07 -4.75 2.39
N VAL A 22 0.03 -4.91 1.59
CA VAL A 22 -0.33 -3.95 0.54
C VAL A 22 -1.23 -2.86 1.13
N TRP A 23 -0.96 -1.61 0.78
CA TRP A 23 -1.72 -0.45 1.24
C TRP A 23 -2.01 0.52 0.10
N VAL A 24 -3.13 1.25 0.20
CA VAL A 24 -3.51 2.30 -0.74
C VAL A 24 -3.41 3.63 -0.02
N ARG A 25 -2.72 4.60 -0.62
CA ARG A 25 -2.69 5.98 -0.11
C ARG A 25 -2.84 7.01 -1.22
N GLU A 26 -3.17 8.24 -0.84
CA GLU A 26 -3.08 9.37 -1.76
C GLU A 26 -1.64 9.62 -2.18
N ARG A 27 -1.44 9.92 -3.46
CA ARG A 27 -0.12 10.19 -4.04
C ARG A 27 0.56 11.39 -3.39
N ALA A 28 -0.22 12.43 -3.08
CA ALA A 28 0.25 13.66 -2.49
C ALA A 28 0.41 13.59 -0.96
N ALA A 29 -0.11 12.52 -0.32
CA ALA A 29 0.07 12.31 1.11
C ALA A 29 1.48 11.82 1.43
N GLU A 30 1.86 11.99 2.69
CA GLU A 30 3.09 11.44 3.24
C GLU A 30 3.12 9.90 3.18
N LYS A 31 4.29 9.33 3.48
CA LYS A 31 4.46 7.88 3.55
C LYS A 31 3.51 7.29 4.59
N ALA A 32 2.86 6.19 4.24
CA ALA A 32 1.89 5.56 5.14
C ALA A 32 2.59 4.81 6.29
N ALA A 33 2.01 4.90 7.48
CA ALA A 33 2.38 4.13 8.65
C ALA A 33 1.12 3.67 9.39
N ALA A 34 1.11 2.45 9.91
CA ALA A 34 -0.05 1.90 10.62
C ALA A 34 0.37 0.84 11.65
N ILE A 35 -0.39 0.73 12.73
CA ILE A 35 -0.29 -0.38 13.69
C ILE A 35 -1.14 -1.54 13.17
N LEU A 36 -0.53 -2.69 12.90
CA LEU A 36 -1.20 -3.86 12.33
C LEU A 36 -0.68 -5.13 13.00
N PHE A 37 -1.51 -6.17 13.05
CA PHE A 37 -1.10 -7.48 13.54
C PHE A 37 -0.03 -8.10 12.62
N ASP A 38 1.12 -8.43 13.22
CA ASP A 38 2.20 -9.14 12.57
C ASP A 38 2.18 -10.63 12.99
N PRO A 39 1.85 -11.55 12.07
CA PRO A 39 1.74 -12.96 12.40
C PRO A 39 3.07 -13.60 12.79
N ALA A 40 4.21 -13.04 12.38
CA ALA A 40 5.52 -13.56 12.76
C ALA A 40 5.89 -13.20 14.21
N VAL A 41 5.37 -12.09 14.72
CA VAL A 41 5.60 -11.62 16.10
C VAL A 41 4.46 -12.05 17.03
N GLY A 42 3.26 -12.30 16.50
CA GLY A 42 2.08 -12.69 17.26
C GLY A 42 1.41 -11.52 18.00
N ARG A 43 1.66 -10.27 17.59
CA ARG A 43 1.05 -9.07 18.19
C ARG A 43 0.96 -7.92 17.18
N GLU A 44 0.28 -6.86 17.58
CA GLU A 44 0.25 -5.61 16.81
C GLU A 44 1.57 -4.86 16.90
N VAL A 45 2.09 -4.42 15.76
CA VAL A 45 3.36 -3.70 15.62
C VAL A 45 3.23 -2.61 14.57
N LEU A 46 4.21 -1.70 14.54
CA LEU A 46 4.29 -0.66 13.53
C LEU A 46 4.70 -1.24 12.17
N PHE A 47 3.97 -0.84 11.14
CA PHE A 47 4.30 -1.07 9.74
C PHE A 47 4.52 0.27 9.05
N GLU A 48 5.62 0.39 8.31
CA GLU A 48 5.99 1.60 7.56
C GLU A 48 6.09 1.34 6.06
N GLU A 49 5.82 2.37 5.25
CA GLU A 49 5.97 2.29 3.80
C GLU A 49 7.42 2.01 3.38
N SER A 50 7.63 0.78 2.90
CA SER A 50 8.92 0.29 2.42
C SER A 50 9.13 0.63 0.94
N SER A 51 8.13 0.36 0.10
CA SER A 51 8.28 0.53 -1.35
C SER A 51 6.96 0.80 -2.05
N ARG A 52 7.04 1.42 -3.24
CA ARG A 52 5.89 1.57 -4.12
C ARG A 52 5.78 0.32 -5.00
N VAL A 53 4.77 -0.51 -4.76
CA VAL A 53 4.62 -1.80 -5.45
C VAL A 53 4.30 -1.60 -6.93
N LYS A 54 3.23 -0.85 -7.23
CA LYS A 54 2.72 -0.72 -8.60
C LYS A 54 2.07 0.65 -8.85
N GLY A 55 2.33 1.20 -10.03
CA GLY A 55 1.56 2.33 -10.57
C GLY A 55 0.20 1.87 -11.09
N LYS A 56 -0.72 2.82 -11.31
CA LYS A 56 -2.09 2.56 -11.81
C LYS A 56 -2.14 1.57 -12.99
N SER A 57 -1.13 1.62 -13.88
CA SER A 57 -1.03 0.82 -15.10
C SER A 57 -0.75 -0.67 -14.89
N THR A 58 -0.17 -1.07 -13.75
CA THR A 58 0.24 -2.45 -13.48
C THR A 58 -0.73 -3.20 -12.57
N LEU A 59 -1.81 -2.54 -12.14
CA LEU A 59 -2.88 -3.11 -11.32
C LEU A 59 -3.84 -3.94 -12.15
N THR A 60 -4.28 -5.07 -11.59
CA THR A 60 -5.30 -5.92 -12.23
C THR A 60 -6.66 -5.21 -12.24
N LYS A 61 -7.48 -5.48 -13.26
CA LYS A 61 -8.83 -4.90 -13.40
C LYS A 61 -9.70 -5.15 -12.15
N THR A 62 -9.53 -6.29 -11.49
CA THR A 62 -10.23 -6.65 -10.26
C THR A 62 -9.90 -5.70 -9.11
N VAL A 63 -8.63 -5.37 -8.91
CA VAL A 63 -8.19 -4.44 -7.85
C VAL A 63 -8.69 -3.03 -8.15
N LYS A 64 -8.60 -2.58 -9.40
CA LYS A 64 -9.12 -1.27 -9.82
C LYS A 64 -10.62 -1.11 -9.49
N ARG A 65 -11.42 -2.14 -9.80
CA ARG A 65 -12.86 -2.16 -9.51
C ARG A 65 -13.15 -2.16 -8.01
N LYS A 66 -12.44 -2.97 -7.23
CA LYS A 66 -12.64 -3.11 -5.78
C LYS A 66 -12.37 -1.82 -5.00
N PHE A 67 -11.46 -0.99 -5.50
CA PHE A 67 -11.06 0.27 -4.86
C PHE A 67 -11.54 1.52 -5.61
N ASN A 68 -12.49 1.37 -6.54
CA ASN A 68 -13.03 2.46 -7.39
C ASN A 68 -11.94 3.33 -8.05
N ILE A 69 -10.84 2.70 -8.46
CA ILE A 69 -9.75 3.37 -9.17
C ILE A 69 -10.13 3.31 -10.65
N ALA A 70 -10.81 4.36 -11.15
CA ALA A 70 -11.22 4.50 -12.55
C ALA A 70 -10.08 4.12 -13.51
N ASP A 71 -10.37 3.47 -14.64
CA ASP A 71 -9.34 2.98 -15.58
C ASP A 71 -8.42 4.09 -16.12
#